data_AF-A0A2P5WZY6-F1
#
_entry.id   AF-A0A2P5WZY6-F1
#
_cell.length_a   1.000
_cell.length_b   1.000
_cell.length_c   1.000
_cell.angle_alpha   90.00
_cell.angle_beta   90.00
_cell.angle_gamma   90.00
#
_symmetry.space_group_name_H-M   'P 1'
#
loop_
_entity.id
_entity.type
_entity.pdbx_description
1 polymer ?
#
loop_
_entity_poly.entity_id
_entity_poly.type
_entity_poly.pdbx_seq_one_letter_code
_entity_poly.pdbx_strand_id
1 'polypeptide(L)' 'MFTEIDDVISHMIQHNCKPNELTYKIVVDGYCKARRYKDAMDFVSKIKEIDDSFEDQSIERLAFRLKTYAIL' A
#
# COMPACT_ATOMS: atom_id res chain seq x y z
N MET A 1 12.99 7.30 -0.91
CA MET A 1 12.50 6.34 0.11
C MET A 1 11.14 6.80 0.65
N PHE A 2 10.11 5.98 0.46
CA PHE A 2 8.66 6.30 0.41
C PHE A 2 8.19 7.14 -0.77
N THR A 3 8.91 8.19 -1.17
CA THR A 3 8.56 9.03 -2.34
C THR A 3 8.55 8.28 -3.66
N GLU A 4 9.29 7.18 -3.77
CA GLU A 4 9.45 6.38 -5.00
C GLU A 4 8.46 5.21 -5.08
N ILE A 5 7.56 5.05 -4.10
CA ILE A 5 6.67 3.88 -4.05
C ILE A 5 5.78 3.83 -5.30
N ASP A 6 5.15 4.95 -5.63
CA ASP A 6 4.23 5.04 -6.75
C ASP A 6 4.96 4.78 -8.08
N ASP A 7 6.20 5.26 -8.20
CA ASP A 7 7.07 5.03 -9.36
C ASP A 7 7.45 3.56 -9.50
N VAL A 8 7.84 2.90 -8.41
CA VAL A 8 8.23 1.47 -8.42
C VAL A 8 7.04 0.58 -8.74
N ILE A 9 5.87 0.85 -8.15
CA ILE A 9 4.64 0.09 -8.43
C ILE A 9 4.22 0.30 -9.89
N SER A 10 4.25 1.55 -10.37
CA SER A 10 3.97 1.86 -11.78
C SER A 10 4.93 1.14 -12.72
N HIS A 11 6.22 1.12 -12.40
CA HIS A 11 7.23 0.41 -13.18
C HIS A 11 6.98 -1.11 -13.19
N MET A 12 6.63 -1.71 -12.06
CA MET A 12 6.24 -3.13 -11.98
C MET A 12 5.09 -3.44 -12.96
N ILE A 13 4.02 -2.64 -12.92
CA ILE A 13 2.83 -2.80 -13.79
C ILE A 13 3.21 -2.64 -15.27
N GLN A 14 3.96 -1.59 -15.63
CA GLN A 14 4.40 -1.31 -16.99
C GLN A 14 5.24 -2.46 -17.60
N HIS A 15 5.96 -3.19 -16.75
CA HIS A 15 6.80 -4.33 -17.14
C HIS A 15 6.11 -5.69 -16.96
N ASN A 16 4.78 -5.73 -16.88
CA ASN A 16 3.97 -6.94 -16.67
C ASN A 16 4.33 -7.73 -15.39
N CYS A 17 4.97 -7.09 -14.42
CA CYS A 17 5.23 -7.64 -13.10
C CYS A 17 4.10 -7.17 -12.17
N LYS A 18 3.03 -7.96 -12.04
CA LYS A 18 1.87 -7.52 -11.25
C LYS A 18 2.23 -7.42 -9.76
N PRO A 19 2.06 -6.24 -9.12
CA PRO A 19 2.13 -6.12 -7.66
C PRO A 19 1.11 -7.06 -7.00
N ASN A 20 1.47 -7.69 -5.89
CA ASN A 20 0.57 -8.58 -5.16
C ASN A 20 0.25 -8.04 -3.76
N GLU A 21 -0.60 -8.75 -3.02
CA GLU A 21 -0.99 -8.34 -1.65
C GLU A 21 0.23 -8.13 -0.74
N LEU A 22 1.30 -8.92 -0.91
CA LEU A 22 2.52 -8.77 -0.14
C LEU A 22 3.26 -7.46 -0.47
N THR A 23 3.28 -7.04 -1.73
CA THR A 23 3.87 -5.76 -2.16
C THR A 23 3.24 -4.59 -1.39
N TYR A 24 1.91 -4.47 -1.44
CA TYR A 24 1.20 -3.39 -0.78
C TYR A 24 1.30 -3.48 0.75
N LYS A 25 1.26 -4.70 1.31
CA LYS A 25 1.46 -4.92 2.74
C LYS A 25 2.81 -4.41 3.22
N ILE A 26 3.89 -4.69 2.49
CA ILE A 26 5.24 -4.24 2.86
C ILE A 26 5.31 -2.71 2.94
N VAL A 27 4.69 -2.01 1.98
CA VAL A 27 4.61 -0.55 1.98
C VAL A 27 3.86 -0.04 3.21
N VAL A 28 2.67 -0.57 3.48
CA VAL A 28 1.83 -0.19 4.62
C VAL A 28 2.57 -0.44 5.95
N ASP A 29 3.13 -1.65 6.13
CA ASP A 29 3.92 -1.99 7.32
C ASP A 29 5.14 -1.06 7.47
N GLY A 30 5.76 -0.65 6.37
CA GLY A 30 6.87 0.31 6.35
C GLY A 30 6.47 1.69 6.89
N TYR A 31 5.37 2.25 6.39
CA TYR A 31 4.84 3.52 6.89
C TYR A 31 4.46 3.43 8.38
N CYS A 32 3.76 2.36 8.77
CA CYS A 32 3.34 2.15 10.16
C CYS A 32 4.52 2.03 11.12
N LYS A 33 5.56 1.26 10.78
CA LYS A 33 6.78 1.14 11.60
C LYS A 33 7.52 2.47 11.74
N ALA A 34 7.44 3.33 10.73
CA ALA A 34 7.96 4.70 10.78
C ALA A 34 7.04 5.69 11.52
N ARG A 35 5.93 5.24 12.12
CA ARG A 35 4.88 6.05 12.75
C ARG A 35 4.22 7.07 11.80
N ARG A 36 4.26 6.80 10.49
CA ARG A 36 3.69 7.65 9.43
C ARG A 36 2.28 7.17 9.05
N TYR A 37 1.37 7.15 10.02
CA TYR A 37 0.05 6.53 9.86
C TYR A 37 -0.84 7.24 8.83
N LYS A 38 -0.76 8.57 8.76
CA LYS A 38 -1.50 9.34 7.76
C LYS A 38 -1.06 8.96 6.35
N ASP A 39 0.25 8.90 6.12
CA ASP A 39 0.80 8.51 4.81
C ASP A 39 0.44 7.07 4.45
N ALA A 40 0.38 6.18 5.45
CA ALA A 40 -0.09 4.81 5.25
C ALA A 40 -1.56 4.75 4.80
N MET A 41 -2.43 5.57 5.41
CA MET A 41 -3.85 5.69 5.05
C MET A 41 -4.01 6.29 3.65
N ASP A 42 -3.31 7.38 3.37
CA ASP A 42 -3.32 8.05 2.07
C ASP A 42 -2.84 7.10 0.96
N PHE A 43 -1.82 6.28 1.23
CA PHE A 43 -1.37 5.24 0.31
C PHE A 43 -2.45 4.19 0.05
N VAL A 44 -3.09 3.63 1.09
CA VAL A 44 -4.15 2.62 0.93
C VAL A 44 -5.31 3.15 0.09
N SER A 45 -5.71 4.42 0.29
CA SER A 45 -6.77 5.06 -0.49
C SER A 45 -6.42 5.22 -1.97
N LYS A 46 -5.14 5.36 -2.31
CA LYS A 46 -4.67 5.55 -3.70
C LYS A 46 -4.40 4.26 -4.46
N ILE A 47 -4.40 3.09 -3.80
CA ILE A 47 -4.05 1.81 -4.46
C ILE A 47 -4.89 1.60 -5.73
N LYS A 48 -6.19 1.93 -5.71
CA LYS A 48 -7.09 1.80 -6.87
C LYS A 48 -6.82 2.79 -8.00
N GLU A 49 -6.21 3.92 -7.70
CA GLU A 49 -5.78 4.89 -8.72
C GLU A 49 -4.54 4.39 -9.46
N ILE A 50 -3.71 3.56 -8.80
CA ILE A 50 -2.45 3.03 -9.31
C ILE A 50 -2.63 1.65 -9.96
N ASP A 51 -3.42 0.78 -9.34
CA ASP A 51 -3.73 -0.60 -9.75
C ASP A 51 -5.24 -0.85 -9.58
N ASP A 52 -5.99 -0.47 -10.60
CA ASP A 52 -7.44 -0.63 -10.67
C ASP A 52 -7.89 -2.10 -10.54
N SER A 53 -7.01 -3.01 -10.96
CA SER A 53 -7.20 -4.46 -10.96
C SER A 53 -6.97 -5.13 -9.60
N PHE A 54 -6.52 -4.38 -8.60
CA PHE A 54 -6.30 -4.90 -7.25
C PHE A 54 -7.64 -5.12 -6.53
N GLU A 55 -7.77 -6.22 -5.79
CA GLU A 55 -9.05 -6.65 -5.20
C GLU A 55 -9.48 -5.78 -4.00
N ASP A 56 -10.76 -5.40 -3.94
CA ASP A 56 -11.33 -4.56 -2.87
C ASP A 56 -11.14 -5.20 -1.49
N GLN A 57 -11.36 -6.51 -1.38
CA GLN A 57 -11.16 -7.27 -0.14
C GLN A 57 -9.71 -7.19 0.38
N SER A 58 -8.74 -7.09 -0.52
CA SER A 58 -7.33 -6.93 -0.15
C SER A 58 -7.04 -5.53 0.37
N ILE A 59 -7.70 -4.50 -0.17
CA ILE A 59 -7.61 -3.12 0.33
C ILE A 59 -8.23 -3.02 1.73
N GLU A 60 -9.38 -3.63 1.97
CA GLU A 60 -10.02 -3.67 3.29
C GLU A 60 -9.13 -4.33 4.35
N ARG A 61 -8.45 -5.43 3.99
CA ARG A 61 -7.46 -6.10 4.86
C ARG A 61 -6.29 -5.19 5.21
N LEU A 62 -5.77 -4.43 4.25
CA LEU A 62 -4.70 -3.45 4.49
C LEU A 62 -5.19 -2.30 5.39
N ALA A 63 -6.41 -1.80 5.17
CA ALA A 63 -7.01 -0.78 6.04
C ALA A 63 -7.21 -1.28 7.48
N PHE A 64 -7.59 -2.56 7.66
CA PHE A 64 -7.68 -3.16 9.00
C PHE A 64 -6.32 -3.25 9.69
N ARG A 65 -5.23 -3.54 8.94
CA ARG A 65 -3.86 -3.55 9.49
C ARG A 65 -3.45 -2.20 10.06
N LEU A 66 -3.86 -1.08 9.45
CA LEU A 66 -3.61 0.26 10.00
C LEU A 66 -4.15 0.41 11.43
N LYS A 67 -5.33 -0.18 11.70
CA LYS A 67 -5.93 -0.17 13.04
C LYS A 67 -5.08 -0.96 14.04
N THR A 68 -4.38 -2.01 13.62
CA THR A 68 -3.47 -2.77 14.51
C THR A 68 -2.29 -1.93 14.99
N TYR A 69 -1.81 -0.98 14.18
CA TYR A 69 -0.71 -0.09 14.55
C TYR A 69 -1.17 1.19 15.26
N ALA A 70 -2.39 1.66 15.00
CA ALA A 70 -2.93 2.89 15.61
C ALA A 70 -3.44 2.70 17.06
N ILE A 71 -3.61 1.45 17.51
CA ILE A 71 -4.08 1.11 18.87
C ILE A 71 -2.90 0.79 19.83
N LEU A 72 -1.66 0.96 19.38
CA LEU A 72 -0.42 0.85 20.19
C LEU A 72 0.28 2.21 20.31
#